data_AF-A0A428I5R9-F1
#
_entry.id   AF-A0A428I5R9-F1
#
_cell.length_a   1.000
_cell.length_b   1.000
_cell.length_c   1.000
_cell.angle_alpha   90.00
_cell.angle_beta   90.00
_cell.angle_gamma   90.00
#
_symmetry.space_group_name_H-M   'P 1'
#
loop_
_entity.id
_entity.type
_entity.pdbx_description
1 polymer ?
#
loop_
_entity_poly.entity_id
_entity_poly.type
_entity_poly.pdbx_seq_one_letter_code
_entity_poly.pdbx_strand_id
1 'polypeptide(L)'
;MEIEKDSFNDQSLDFLMQAEGIEGVAQSFESEYNISLDEEVVCQLFVSYFQKMFFIDESLFMKCVKKDSYVEKSYHLLSDFIDQISVKYQIEIENKDNLIWHLHNTAHLYRQELSTEFILFDQKGNTIRNFQNIFPKFVSDVKKELSHYLETLEVCSSSMMVNHLSYTFITHTKHLVLNLLQNQPKLKVLVMSNFDQYHAKSVAETLSYYCSNNFELEVWTELELSKESLEESPYDIIISNFIIPPIENKRLIYSNNINTVSLISLLNAMMFIRLDE
;
A
#
# COMPACT_ATOMS: atom_id res chain seq x y z
N MET A 1 16.13 -39.94 -8.98
CA MET A 1 15.10 -39.10 -8.33
C MET A 1 13.89 -39.14 -9.24
N GLU A 2 12.94 -40.00 -8.90
CA GLU A 2 11.65 -40.06 -9.60
C GLU A 2 10.90 -38.76 -9.32
N ILE A 3 10.58 -38.03 -10.40
CA ILE A 3 9.71 -36.87 -10.35
C ILE A 3 8.30 -37.45 -10.11
N GLU A 4 7.73 -37.24 -8.93
CA GLU A 4 6.34 -37.59 -8.67
C GLU A 4 5.45 -36.84 -9.67
N LYS A 5 4.70 -37.62 -10.44
CA LYS A 5 3.90 -37.24 -11.62
C LYS A 5 2.66 -36.37 -11.37
N ASP A 6 2.51 -35.80 -10.18
CA ASP A 6 1.27 -35.12 -9.73
C ASP A 6 1.43 -33.61 -9.50
N SER A 7 2.46 -32.98 -10.07
CA SER A 7 2.47 -31.52 -10.29
C SER A 7 2.14 -31.22 -11.74
N PHE A 8 1.41 -30.14 -11.99
CA PHE A 8 0.94 -29.47 -13.23
C PHE A 8 1.62 -29.79 -14.60
N ASN A 9 2.81 -30.39 -14.64
CA ASN A 9 3.71 -30.50 -15.78
C ASN A 9 3.22 -31.41 -16.91
N ASP A 10 2.83 -32.67 -16.68
CA ASP A 10 2.64 -33.59 -17.83
C ASP A 10 1.26 -33.46 -18.52
N GLN A 11 0.20 -33.06 -17.81
CA GLN A 11 -1.16 -33.00 -18.38
C GLN A 11 -1.50 -31.65 -19.05
N SER A 12 -0.71 -30.60 -18.82
CA SER A 12 -1.03 -29.24 -19.29
C SER A 12 -0.30 -28.84 -20.59
N LEU A 13 0.88 -29.41 -20.86
CA LEU A 13 1.66 -29.15 -22.07
C LEU A 13 0.98 -29.73 -23.33
N ASP A 14 0.45 -30.95 -23.25
CA ASP A 14 -0.34 -31.56 -24.33
C ASP A 14 -1.60 -30.74 -24.67
N PHE A 15 -2.22 -30.12 -23.67
CA PHE A 15 -3.38 -29.24 -23.86
C PHE A 15 -3.00 -27.96 -24.59
N LEU A 16 -1.85 -27.36 -24.29
CA LEU A 16 -1.35 -26.17 -24.99
C LEU A 16 -1.04 -26.46 -26.46
N MET A 17 -0.46 -27.61 -26.75
CA MET A 17 -0.17 -28.05 -28.13
C MET A 17 -1.43 -28.41 -28.93
N GLN A 18 -2.59 -28.55 -28.28
CA GLN A 18 -3.89 -28.80 -28.89
C GLN A 18 -4.80 -27.55 -28.89
N ALA A 19 -4.29 -26.41 -28.43
CA ALA A 19 -5.05 -25.17 -28.37
C ALA A 19 -5.38 -24.65 -29.78
N GLU A 20 -6.60 -24.14 -29.95
CA GLU A 20 -7.03 -23.55 -31.22
C GLU A 20 -6.10 -22.38 -31.60
N GLY A 21 -5.57 -22.40 -32.83
CA GLY A 21 -4.63 -21.39 -33.33
C GLY A 21 -3.15 -21.66 -33.08
N ILE A 22 -2.80 -22.75 -32.37
CA ILE A 22 -1.39 -23.10 -32.10
C ILE A 22 -0.56 -23.30 -33.37
N GLU A 23 -1.17 -23.83 -34.44
CA GLU A 23 -0.50 -24.05 -35.73
C GLU A 23 -0.01 -22.74 -36.37
N GLY A 24 -0.81 -21.67 -36.27
CA GLY A 24 -0.42 -20.35 -36.78
C GLY A 24 0.72 -19.72 -35.97
N VAL A 25 0.72 -19.95 -34.64
CA VAL A 25 1.81 -19.52 -33.76
C VAL A 25 3.08 -20.31 -34.06
N ALA A 26 3.00 -21.63 -34.20
CA ALA A 26 4.12 -22.49 -34.55
C ALA A 26 4.72 -22.12 -35.91
N GLN A 27 3.88 -21.83 -36.91
CA GLN A 27 4.34 -21.34 -38.21
C GLN A 27 5.10 -20.01 -38.09
N SER A 28 4.62 -19.10 -37.24
CA SER A 28 5.29 -17.81 -37.00
C SER A 28 6.64 -17.98 -36.30
N PHE A 29 6.74 -18.91 -35.35
CA PHE A 29 8.01 -19.24 -34.70
C PHE A 29 9.05 -19.75 -35.69
N GLU A 30 8.64 -20.62 -36.61
CA GLU A 30 9.51 -21.13 -37.66
C GLU A 30 9.91 -20.03 -38.66
N SER A 31 8.96 -19.20 -39.12
CA SER A 31 9.24 -18.19 -40.14
C SER A 31 10.02 -16.97 -39.63
N GLU A 32 9.73 -16.50 -38.42
CA GLU A 32 10.31 -15.26 -37.87
C GLU A 32 11.56 -15.51 -37.03
N TYR A 33 11.63 -16.66 -36.33
CA TYR A 33 12.72 -16.96 -35.40
C TYR A 33 13.56 -18.17 -35.81
N ASN A 34 13.13 -18.93 -36.83
CA ASN A 34 13.78 -20.16 -37.28
C ASN A 34 13.95 -21.18 -36.13
N ILE A 35 12.88 -21.29 -35.32
CA ILE A 35 12.76 -22.20 -34.17
C ILE A 35 11.46 -22.99 -34.32
N SER A 36 11.55 -24.31 -34.24
CA SER A 36 10.38 -25.20 -34.20
C SER A 36 9.74 -25.13 -32.82
N LEU A 37 8.48 -24.72 -32.74
CA LEU A 37 7.73 -24.66 -31.48
C LEU A 37 7.25 -26.06 -31.07
N ASP A 38 8.00 -26.71 -30.17
CA ASP A 38 7.68 -28.01 -29.58
C ASP A 38 7.52 -27.92 -28.05
N GLU A 39 7.22 -29.07 -27.42
CA GLU A 39 7.03 -29.18 -25.97
C GLU A 39 8.26 -28.70 -25.18
N GLU A 40 9.46 -28.98 -25.67
CA GLU A 40 10.70 -28.57 -25.03
C GLU A 40 10.85 -27.04 -25.06
N VAL A 41 10.58 -26.41 -26.21
CA VAL A 41 10.61 -24.96 -26.35
C VAL A 41 9.58 -24.29 -25.43
N VAL A 42 8.35 -24.80 -25.39
CA VAL A 42 7.30 -24.27 -24.50
C VAL A 42 7.72 -24.41 -23.03
N CYS A 43 8.26 -25.57 -22.65
CA CYS A 43 8.73 -25.81 -21.29
C CYS A 43 9.86 -24.84 -20.90
N GLN A 44 10.81 -24.57 -21.80
CA GLN A 44 11.90 -23.61 -21.57
C GLN A 44 11.40 -22.17 -21.46
N LEU A 45 10.44 -21.77 -22.31
CA LEU A 45 9.88 -20.41 -22.28
C LEU A 45 9.15 -20.09 -20.97
N PHE A 46 8.48 -21.08 -20.38
CA PHE A 46 7.63 -20.90 -19.20
C PHE A 46 8.17 -21.59 -17.93
N VAL A 47 9.44 -21.97 -17.91
CA VAL A 47 10.09 -22.72 -16.80
C VAL A 47 9.91 -22.08 -15.42
N SER A 48 9.75 -20.76 -15.35
CA SER A 48 9.48 -20.03 -14.11
C SER A 48 8.14 -20.36 -13.47
N TYR A 49 7.15 -20.82 -14.24
CA TYR A 49 5.79 -21.10 -13.76
C TYR A 49 5.58 -22.58 -13.40
N PHE A 50 6.55 -23.44 -13.69
CA PHE A 50 6.55 -24.86 -13.32
C PHE A 50 7.25 -25.13 -11.97
N GLN A 51 7.50 -24.09 -11.18
CA GLN A 51 8.09 -24.22 -9.84
C GLN A 51 7.13 -24.95 -8.90
N LYS A 52 7.65 -25.90 -8.11
CA LYS A 52 6.85 -26.72 -7.19
C LYS A 52 6.03 -25.90 -6.19
N MET A 53 6.57 -24.76 -5.73
CA MET A 53 5.93 -23.87 -4.74
C MET A 53 5.28 -22.64 -5.40
N PHE A 54 5.14 -22.63 -6.72
CA PHE A 54 4.35 -21.64 -7.44
C PHE A 54 3.00 -22.28 -7.81
N PHE A 55 1.92 -21.64 -7.40
CA PHE A 55 0.57 -22.12 -7.65
C PHE A 55 -0.14 -21.17 -8.60
N ILE A 56 -0.35 -21.58 -9.85
CA ILE A 56 -1.08 -20.77 -10.83
C ILE A 56 -2.58 -20.61 -10.48
N ASP A 57 -3.14 -21.55 -9.72
CA ASP A 57 -4.55 -21.59 -9.31
C ASP A 57 -4.66 -21.52 -7.77
N GLU A 58 -5.43 -20.54 -7.28
CA GLU A 58 -5.66 -20.32 -5.84
C GLU A 58 -6.33 -21.52 -5.16
N SER A 59 -7.26 -22.20 -5.84
CA SER A 59 -7.95 -23.36 -5.28
C SER A 59 -7.00 -24.56 -5.08
N LEU A 60 -6.00 -24.71 -5.96
CA LEU A 60 -4.94 -25.70 -5.81
C LEU A 60 -4.05 -25.37 -4.63
N PHE A 61 -3.64 -24.10 -4.48
CA PHE A 61 -2.90 -23.63 -3.30
C PHE A 61 -3.66 -23.99 -2.00
N MET A 62 -4.94 -23.64 -1.91
CA MET A 62 -5.75 -23.92 -0.71
C MET A 62 -5.99 -25.41 -0.45
N LYS A 63 -5.97 -26.27 -1.47
CA LYS A 63 -5.97 -27.73 -1.30
C LYS A 63 -4.63 -28.22 -0.77
N CYS A 64 -3.51 -27.65 -1.24
CA CYS A 64 -2.17 -27.99 -0.78
C CYS A 64 -1.90 -27.55 0.65
N VAL A 65 -2.45 -26.41 1.09
CA VAL A 65 -2.43 -25.97 2.51
C VAL A 65 -2.91 -27.08 3.46
N LYS A 66 -3.86 -27.93 3.04
CA LYS A 66 -4.42 -29.01 3.87
C LYS A 66 -3.62 -30.32 3.84
N LYS A 67 -2.64 -30.44 2.94
CA LYS A 67 -1.96 -31.72 2.63
C LYS A 67 -0.44 -31.64 2.78
N ASP A 68 0.14 -30.47 2.54
CA ASP A 68 1.57 -30.24 2.59
C ASP A 68 1.90 -29.32 3.78
N SER A 69 2.68 -29.84 4.73
CA SER A 69 3.02 -29.13 5.97
C SER A 69 3.87 -27.88 5.74
N TYR A 70 4.64 -27.82 4.65
CA TYR A 70 5.41 -26.62 4.31
C TYR A 70 4.47 -25.51 3.81
N VAL A 71 3.53 -25.86 2.94
CA VAL A 71 2.51 -24.91 2.44
C VAL A 71 1.58 -24.46 3.57
N GLU A 72 1.20 -25.38 4.47
CA GLU A 72 0.46 -25.06 5.70
C GLU A 72 1.21 -24.02 6.56
N LYS A 73 2.50 -24.27 6.82
CA LYS A 73 3.35 -23.35 7.60
C LYS A 73 3.42 -21.96 6.96
N SER A 74 3.62 -21.90 5.64
CA SER A 74 3.65 -20.63 4.90
C SER A 74 2.32 -19.87 5.01
N TYR A 75 1.20 -20.58 4.85
CA TYR A 75 -0.13 -20.02 4.99
C TYR A 75 -0.37 -19.46 6.40
N HIS A 76 -0.04 -20.22 7.46
CA HIS A 76 -0.21 -19.77 8.85
C HIS A 76 0.60 -18.51 9.16
N LEU A 77 1.89 -18.47 8.76
CA LEU A 77 2.73 -17.29 8.99
C LEU A 77 2.18 -16.04 8.32
N LEU A 78 1.72 -16.15 7.06
CA LEU A 78 1.12 -15.03 6.34
C LEU A 78 -0.24 -14.64 6.91
N SER A 79 -1.04 -15.61 7.33
CA SER A 79 -2.32 -15.39 7.98
C SER A 79 -2.17 -14.59 9.27
N ASP A 80 -1.23 -14.99 10.13
CA ASP A 80 -0.95 -14.32 11.42
C ASP A 80 -0.39 -12.91 11.19
N PHE A 81 0.54 -12.76 10.23
CA PHE A 81 1.05 -11.45 9.80
C PHE A 81 -0.08 -10.51 9.38
N ILE A 82 -0.99 -10.98 8.51
CA ILE A 82 -2.11 -10.16 8.02
C ILE A 82 -3.02 -9.78 9.18
N ASP A 83 -3.36 -10.72 10.07
CA ASP A 83 -4.21 -10.41 11.23
C ASP A 83 -3.55 -9.38 12.17
N GLN A 84 -2.27 -9.55 12.45
CA GLN A 84 -1.51 -8.64 13.31
C GLN A 84 -1.48 -7.22 12.74
N ILE A 85 -1.19 -7.07 11.44
CA ILE A 85 -1.19 -5.76 10.78
C ILE A 85 -2.60 -5.18 10.70
N SER A 86 -3.59 -5.99 10.35
CA SER A 86 -4.98 -5.56 10.21
C SER A 86 -5.56 -5.02 11.51
N VAL A 87 -5.34 -5.75 12.62
CA VAL A 87 -5.79 -5.31 13.95
C VAL A 87 -5.04 -4.05 14.39
N LYS A 88 -3.72 -4.02 14.22
CA LYS A 88 -2.89 -2.90 14.68
C LYS A 88 -3.20 -1.59 13.99
N TYR A 89 -3.47 -1.64 12.69
CA TYR A 89 -3.72 -0.46 11.85
C TYR A 89 -5.18 -0.31 11.45
N GLN A 90 -6.09 -1.08 12.04
CA GLN A 90 -7.53 -1.12 11.72
C GLN A 90 -7.78 -1.16 10.21
N ILE A 91 -7.05 -2.03 9.51
CA ILE A 91 -7.17 -2.21 8.06
C ILE A 91 -8.17 -3.32 7.81
N GLU A 92 -9.18 -3.04 6.99
CA GLU A 92 -10.09 -4.06 6.48
C GLU A 92 -9.44 -4.83 5.31
N ILE A 93 -9.38 -6.15 5.43
CA ILE A 93 -8.88 -7.06 4.38
C ILE A 93 -10.06 -7.86 3.85
N GLU A 94 -10.49 -7.56 2.63
CA GLU A 94 -11.67 -8.21 2.02
C GLU A 94 -11.44 -9.69 1.68
N ASN A 95 -10.31 -10.01 1.02
CA ASN A 95 -10.01 -11.38 0.59
C ASN A 95 -8.61 -11.78 1.06
N LYS A 96 -8.56 -12.28 2.29
CA LYS A 96 -7.32 -12.68 2.96
C LYS A 96 -6.63 -13.85 2.26
N ASP A 97 -7.37 -14.87 1.87
CA ASP A 97 -6.81 -16.10 1.26
C ASP A 97 -6.13 -15.80 -0.07
N ASN A 98 -6.77 -14.96 -0.91
CA ASN A 98 -6.19 -14.51 -2.16
C ASN A 98 -4.89 -13.70 -1.96
N LEU A 99 -4.86 -12.82 -0.95
CA LEU A 99 -3.65 -12.07 -0.60
C LEU A 99 -2.53 -12.99 -0.13
N ILE A 100 -2.84 -13.99 0.71
CA ILE A 100 -1.87 -15.00 1.15
C ILE A 100 -1.32 -15.76 -0.05
N TRP A 101 -2.18 -16.19 -0.98
CA TRP A 101 -1.76 -16.87 -2.20
C TRP A 101 -0.79 -16.04 -3.04
N HIS A 102 -1.08 -14.75 -3.26
CA HIS A 102 -0.18 -13.85 -3.98
C HIS A 102 1.17 -13.67 -3.27
N LEU A 103 1.18 -13.47 -1.94
CA LEU A 103 2.40 -13.33 -1.15
C LEU A 103 3.23 -14.62 -1.12
N HIS A 104 2.57 -15.77 -1.00
CA HIS A 104 3.22 -17.08 -1.09
C HIS A 104 3.93 -17.24 -2.42
N ASN A 105 3.22 -17.06 -3.54
CA ASN A 105 3.81 -17.20 -4.87
C ASN A 105 4.99 -16.23 -5.07
N THR A 106 4.81 -14.95 -4.72
CA THR A 106 5.86 -13.93 -4.86
C THR A 106 7.13 -14.32 -4.09
N ALA A 107 6.99 -14.88 -2.88
CA ALA A 107 8.13 -15.26 -2.05
C ALA A 107 8.92 -16.45 -2.61
N HIS A 108 8.27 -17.33 -3.39
CA HIS A 108 8.88 -18.54 -3.96
C HIS A 108 9.38 -18.36 -5.39
N LEU A 109 9.14 -17.19 -6.01
CA LEU A 109 9.72 -16.82 -7.30
C LEU A 109 11.06 -16.10 -7.08
N TYR A 110 12.17 -16.83 -7.21
CA TYR A 110 13.51 -16.24 -7.12
C TYR A 110 14.07 -15.94 -8.51
N ARG A 111 14.34 -14.65 -8.81
CA ARG A 111 14.88 -14.17 -10.10
C ARG A 111 14.05 -14.53 -11.33
N GLN A 112 12.75 -14.76 -11.12
CA GLN A 112 11.79 -15.14 -12.17
C GLN A 112 10.82 -14.01 -12.48
N GLU A 113 10.52 -13.15 -11.51
CA GLU A 113 9.82 -11.90 -11.74
C GLU A 113 10.81 -10.76 -11.99
N LEU A 114 10.60 -10.06 -13.10
CA LEU A 114 11.33 -8.83 -13.39
C LEU A 114 11.03 -7.77 -12.31
N SER A 115 11.95 -6.84 -12.10
CA SER A 115 11.81 -5.75 -11.11
C SER A 115 11.76 -6.22 -9.65
N THR A 116 12.30 -7.41 -9.37
CA THR A 116 12.69 -7.88 -8.04
C THR A 116 14.12 -7.45 -7.74
N GLU A 117 15.05 -7.96 -8.55
CA GLU A 117 16.42 -7.47 -8.63
C GLU A 117 16.55 -6.37 -9.70
N PHE A 118 17.50 -5.45 -9.54
CA PHE A 118 17.75 -4.37 -10.48
C PHE A 118 19.22 -4.37 -10.94
N ILE A 119 19.46 -3.88 -12.15
CA ILE A 119 20.82 -3.70 -12.68
C ILE A 119 21.37 -2.33 -12.27
N LEU A 120 20.66 -1.25 -12.62
CA LEU A 120 21.06 0.13 -12.28
C LEU A 120 19.97 0.92 -11.55
N PHE A 121 18.70 0.64 -11.84
CA PHE A 121 17.58 1.43 -11.33
C PHE A 121 16.68 0.60 -10.42
N ASP A 122 16.81 0.83 -9.11
CA ASP A 122 15.98 0.25 -8.06
C ASP A 122 14.58 0.89 -8.01
N GLN A 123 13.78 0.70 -9.06
CA GLN A 123 12.44 1.29 -9.13
C GLN A 123 11.55 0.77 -7.99
N LYS A 124 11.58 -0.54 -7.71
CA LYS A 124 10.76 -1.18 -6.67
C LYS A 124 11.13 -0.67 -5.27
N GLY A 125 12.42 -0.62 -4.93
CA GLY A 125 12.86 -0.08 -3.65
C GLY A 125 12.63 1.43 -3.52
N ASN A 126 12.71 2.20 -4.61
CA ASN A 126 12.32 3.62 -4.62
C ASN A 126 10.82 3.82 -4.35
N THR A 127 9.95 3.03 -5.00
CA THR A 127 8.50 3.09 -4.76
C THR A 127 8.17 2.81 -3.30
N ILE A 128 8.78 1.78 -2.72
CA ILE A 128 8.58 1.45 -1.30
C ILE A 128 9.12 2.53 -0.38
N ARG A 129 10.28 3.12 -0.70
CA ARG A 129 10.82 4.26 0.06
C ARG A 129 9.89 5.47 0.01
N ASN A 130 9.31 5.78 -1.13
CA ASN A 130 8.35 6.88 -1.25
C ASN A 130 7.11 6.64 -0.38
N PHE A 131 6.57 5.42 -0.36
CA PHE A 131 5.47 5.08 0.54
C PHE A 131 5.89 5.09 2.01
N GLN A 132 7.12 4.66 2.31
CA GLN A 132 7.70 4.70 3.66
C GLN A 132 7.92 6.12 4.16
N ASN A 133 8.20 7.09 3.29
CA ASN A 133 8.31 8.49 3.69
C ASN A 133 6.97 9.04 4.21
N ILE A 134 5.85 8.51 3.72
CA ILE A 134 4.51 8.90 4.18
C ILE A 134 4.15 8.07 5.42
N PHE A 135 4.30 6.75 5.38
CA PHE A 135 3.90 5.86 6.48
C PHE A 135 5.09 5.06 7.04
N PRO A 136 6.06 5.71 7.72
CA PRO A 136 7.34 5.09 8.07
C PRO A 136 7.17 3.92 9.02
N LYS A 137 6.31 4.07 10.03
CA LYS A 137 6.08 3.03 11.03
C LYS A 137 5.38 1.81 10.44
N PHE A 138 4.34 2.03 9.63
CA PHE A 138 3.61 0.95 8.97
C PHE A 138 4.52 0.12 8.05
N VAL A 139 5.28 0.77 7.15
CA VAL A 139 6.17 0.06 6.25
C VAL A 139 7.27 -0.67 7.02
N SER A 140 7.82 -0.06 8.07
CA SER A 140 8.82 -0.73 8.91
C SER A 140 8.28 -2.00 9.56
N ASP A 141 7.04 -1.97 10.05
CA ASP A 141 6.43 -3.13 10.70
C ASP A 141 6.12 -4.22 9.67
N VAL A 142 5.55 -3.88 8.51
CA VAL A 142 5.33 -4.83 7.40
C VAL A 142 6.63 -5.49 6.94
N LYS A 143 7.69 -4.69 6.72
CA LYS A 143 9.00 -5.22 6.32
C LYS A 143 9.57 -6.19 7.34
N LYS A 144 9.39 -5.90 8.63
CA LYS A 144 9.88 -6.77 9.72
C LYS A 144 9.16 -8.10 9.72
N GLU A 145 7.83 -8.10 9.65
CA GLU A 145 7.03 -9.33 9.64
C GLU A 145 7.30 -10.17 8.38
N LEU A 146 7.42 -9.53 7.21
CA LEU A 146 7.75 -10.22 5.96
C LEU A 146 9.19 -10.76 5.95
N SER A 147 10.15 -10.06 6.57
CA SER A 147 11.51 -10.59 6.75
C SER A 147 11.48 -11.84 7.64
N HIS A 148 10.75 -11.79 8.75
CA HIS A 148 10.56 -12.94 9.63
C HIS A 148 9.91 -14.13 8.92
N TYR A 149 8.88 -13.88 8.10
CA TYR A 149 8.25 -14.90 7.25
C TYR A 149 9.26 -15.58 6.33
N LEU A 150 10.04 -14.80 5.58
CA LEU A 150 11.05 -15.31 4.64
C LEU A 150 12.14 -16.13 5.36
N GLU A 151 12.68 -15.60 6.46
CA GLU A 151 13.70 -16.27 7.27
C GLU A 151 13.20 -17.58 7.87
N THR A 152 11.95 -17.61 8.34
CA THR A 152 11.34 -18.79 8.97
C THR A 152 11.05 -19.92 7.97
N LEU A 153 10.85 -19.58 6.69
CA LEU A 153 10.73 -20.55 5.60
C LEU A 153 12.06 -20.84 4.89
N GLU A 154 13.16 -20.20 5.31
CA GLU A 154 14.49 -20.37 4.71
C GLU A 154 14.53 -20.05 3.20
N VAL A 155 13.68 -19.12 2.75
CA VAL A 155 13.69 -18.60 1.38
C VAL A 155 14.49 -17.29 1.29
N CYS A 156 14.65 -16.71 0.10
CA CYS A 156 15.44 -15.50 -0.11
C CYS A 156 14.92 -14.32 0.74
N SER A 157 15.63 -13.99 1.83
CA SER A 157 15.32 -12.89 2.75
C SER A 157 16.07 -11.59 2.42
N SER A 158 16.53 -11.44 1.18
CA SER A 158 17.22 -10.21 0.75
C SER A 158 16.31 -8.98 0.88
N SER A 159 16.90 -7.79 1.07
CA SER A 159 16.14 -6.54 1.14
C SER A 159 15.29 -6.29 -0.12
N MET A 160 15.71 -6.84 -1.27
CA MET A 160 15.00 -6.75 -2.54
C MET A 160 13.71 -7.56 -2.50
N MET A 161 13.76 -8.79 -2.00
CA MET A 161 12.57 -9.64 -1.82
C MET A 161 11.63 -9.04 -0.77
N VAL A 162 12.17 -8.56 0.35
CA VAL A 162 11.36 -7.89 1.39
C VAL A 162 10.66 -6.65 0.84
N ASN A 163 11.36 -5.81 0.06
CA ASN A 163 10.75 -4.67 -0.61
C ASN A 163 9.66 -5.12 -1.61
N HIS A 164 9.90 -6.20 -2.36
CA HIS A 164 8.92 -6.69 -3.31
C HIS A 164 7.66 -7.22 -2.63
N LEU A 165 7.78 -8.06 -1.60
CA LEU A 165 6.64 -8.56 -0.86
C LEU A 165 5.88 -7.44 -0.15
N SER A 166 6.61 -6.46 0.41
CA SER A 166 5.98 -5.28 1.01
C SER A 166 5.17 -4.51 -0.02
N TYR A 167 5.71 -4.35 -1.23
CA TYR A 167 5.01 -3.72 -2.34
C TYR A 167 3.76 -4.51 -2.73
N THR A 168 3.87 -5.83 -2.89
CA THR A 168 2.75 -6.71 -3.22
C THR A 168 1.65 -6.60 -2.18
N PHE A 169 1.98 -6.65 -0.89
CA PHE A 169 1.02 -6.46 0.20
C PHE A 169 0.32 -5.10 0.10
N ILE A 170 1.07 -4.02 -0.07
CA ILE A 170 0.55 -2.65 -0.16
C ILE A 170 -0.41 -2.49 -1.35
N THR A 171 -0.04 -2.99 -2.54
CA THR A 171 -0.85 -2.78 -3.75
C THR A 171 -2.07 -3.69 -3.83
N HIS A 172 -2.07 -4.83 -3.14
CA HIS A 172 -3.23 -5.73 -3.09
C HIS A 172 -4.19 -5.37 -1.94
N THR A 173 -3.78 -4.54 -0.99
CA THR A 173 -4.64 -4.07 0.10
C THR A 173 -5.52 -2.91 -0.36
N LYS A 174 -6.82 -3.15 -0.47
CA LYS A 174 -7.80 -2.12 -0.84
C LYS A 174 -7.92 -1.05 0.25
N HIS A 175 -8.14 0.19 -0.18
CA HIS A 175 -8.36 1.34 0.71
C HIS A 175 -7.26 1.59 1.75
N LEU A 176 -6.06 1.02 1.57
CA LEU A 176 -4.99 1.07 2.56
C LEU A 176 -4.68 2.50 3.05
N VAL A 177 -4.50 3.44 2.12
CA VAL A 177 -4.20 4.84 2.47
C VAL A 177 -5.35 5.47 3.26
N LEU A 178 -6.60 5.17 2.92
CA LEU A 178 -7.76 5.69 3.65
C LEU A 178 -7.78 5.16 5.09
N ASN A 179 -7.56 3.86 5.28
CA ASN A 179 -7.56 3.22 6.60
C ASN A 179 -6.40 3.74 7.47
N LEU A 180 -5.21 3.93 6.87
CA LEU A 180 -4.06 4.50 7.56
C LEU A 180 -4.28 5.96 7.97
N LEU A 181 -4.97 6.75 7.15
CA LEU A 181 -5.28 8.15 7.45
C LEU A 181 -6.43 8.32 8.44
N GLN A 182 -7.43 7.44 8.42
CA GLN A 182 -8.57 7.46 9.35
C GLN A 182 -8.14 7.32 10.82
N ASN A 183 -7.04 6.62 11.06
CA ASN A 183 -6.48 6.44 12.40
C ASN A 183 -5.61 7.61 12.87
N GLN A 184 -5.40 8.62 12.02
CA GLN A 184 -4.72 9.85 12.47
C GLN A 184 -5.70 10.78 13.19
N PRO A 185 -5.29 11.39 14.31
CA PRO A 185 -6.09 12.43 14.94
C PRO A 185 -6.39 13.54 13.93
N LYS A 186 -7.66 14.00 13.91
CA LYS A 186 -8.02 15.14 13.08
C LYS A 186 -7.23 16.38 13.50
N LEU A 187 -6.86 17.17 12.50
CA LEU A 187 -6.23 18.47 12.69
C LEU A 187 -7.30 19.47 13.11
N LYS A 188 -7.17 20.03 14.31
CA LYS A 188 -8.13 21.01 14.83
C LYS A 188 -7.80 22.39 14.27
N VAL A 189 -8.78 23.02 13.63
CA VAL A 189 -8.63 24.31 12.95
C VAL A 189 -9.56 25.33 13.59
N LEU A 190 -8.99 26.39 14.16
CA LEU A 190 -9.73 27.51 14.70
C LEU A 190 -9.92 28.58 13.61
N VAL A 191 -11.15 29.07 13.42
CA VAL A 191 -11.45 30.18 12.53
C VAL A 191 -11.97 31.38 13.33
N MET A 192 -11.33 32.54 13.14
CA MET A 192 -11.69 33.80 13.81
C MET A 192 -11.84 34.96 12.83
N SER A 193 -12.72 35.89 13.19
CA SER A 193 -12.96 37.12 12.43
C SER A 193 -13.07 38.30 13.39
N ASN A 194 -12.42 39.42 13.08
CA ASN A 194 -12.58 40.66 13.84
C ASN A 194 -13.87 41.42 13.50
N PHE A 195 -14.62 41.01 12.46
CA PHE A 195 -15.90 41.63 12.11
C PHE A 195 -17.02 41.13 13.00
N ASP A 196 -17.28 39.82 12.95
CA ASP A 196 -18.31 39.14 13.72
C ASP A 196 -18.17 37.61 13.59
N GLN A 197 -18.93 36.89 14.41
CA GLN A 197 -18.96 35.43 14.43
C GLN A 197 -19.64 34.81 13.20
N TYR A 198 -20.50 35.53 12.47
CA TYR A 198 -21.14 35.02 11.26
C TYR A 198 -20.13 34.86 10.14
N HIS A 199 -19.22 35.82 9.99
CA HIS A 199 -18.12 35.73 9.04
C HIS A 199 -17.20 34.53 9.36
N ALA A 200 -16.83 34.34 10.63
CA ALA A 200 -16.02 33.20 11.05
C ALA A 200 -16.71 31.85 10.76
N LYS A 201 -18.00 31.73 11.09
CA LYS A 201 -18.80 30.53 10.82
C LYS A 201 -18.95 30.26 9.32
N SER A 202 -19.25 31.28 8.51
CA SER A 202 -19.39 31.13 7.07
C SER A 202 -18.10 30.60 6.42
N VAL A 203 -16.94 31.10 6.85
CA VAL A 203 -15.64 30.60 6.42
C VAL A 203 -15.42 29.16 6.91
N ALA A 204 -15.65 28.88 8.19
CA ALA A 204 -15.48 27.55 8.78
C ALA A 204 -16.36 26.50 8.08
N GLU A 205 -17.63 26.78 7.83
CA GLU A 205 -18.56 25.88 7.14
C GLU A 205 -18.12 25.63 5.68
N THR A 206 -17.71 26.69 4.98
CA THR A 206 -17.21 26.57 3.60
C THR A 206 -15.95 25.71 3.54
N LEU A 207 -14.99 25.97 4.43
CA LEU A 207 -13.76 25.19 4.50
C LEU A 207 -14.03 23.75 4.93
N SER A 208 -14.92 23.51 5.88
CA SER A 208 -15.31 22.16 6.31
C SER A 208 -15.96 21.35 5.19
N TYR A 209 -16.62 22.00 4.24
CA TYR A 209 -17.25 21.33 3.10
C TYR A 209 -16.25 21.01 1.98
N TYR A 210 -15.32 21.92 1.68
CA TYR A 210 -14.41 21.80 0.53
C TYR A 210 -13.01 21.26 0.86
N CYS A 211 -12.61 21.26 2.13
CA CYS A 211 -11.30 20.76 2.56
C CYS A 211 -11.36 19.29 2.99
N SER A 212 -10.18 18.70 3.16
CA SER A 212 -10.04 17.32 3.65
C SER A 212 -10.83 17.07 4.94
N ASN A 213 -11.46 15.90 5.02
CA ASN A 213 -12.14 15.41 6.25
C ASN A 213 -11.17 15.18 7.43
N ASN A 214 -9.86 15.31 7.20
CA ASN A 214 -8.84 15.32 8.25
C ASN A 214 -8.93 16.57 9.13
N PHE A 215 -9.61 17.63 8.70
CA PHE A 215 -9.78 18.85 9.49
C PHE A 215 -11.06 18.81 10.33
N GLU A 216 -10.97 19.32 11.56
CA GLU A 216 -12.12 19.64 12.40
C GLU A 216 -12.13 21.16 12.62
N LEU A 217 -13.12 21.84 12.02
CA LEU A 217 -13.18 23.30 12.02
C LEU A 217 -14.12 23.80 13.12
N GLU A 218 -13.60 24.70 13.95
CA GLU A 218 -14.32 25.29 15.06
C GLU A 218 -14.15 26.82 15.04
N VAL A 219 -15.05 27.53 15.74
CA VAL A 219 -14.95 28.98 15.96
C VAL A 219 -14.72 29.25 17.43
N TRP A 220 -14.05 30.36 17.77
CA TRP A 220 -13.83 30.73 19.17
C TRP A 220 -15.16 31.04 19.85
N THR A 221 -15.46 30.39 20.97
CA THR A 221 -16.75 30.53 21.67
C THR A 221 -16.71 31.44 22.88
N GLU A 222 -15.52 31.67 23.44
CA GLU A 222 -15.36 32.51 24.63
C GLU A 222 -15.42 33.99 24.27
N LEU A 223 -15.88 34.81 25.22
CA LEU A 223 -15.96 36.27 25.05
C LEU A 223 -14.58 36.92 24.95
N GLU A 224 -13.63 36.42 25.71
CA GLU A 224 -12.27 36.95 25.80
C GLU A 224 -11.30 36.12 24.95
N LEU A 225 -10.32 36.78 24.38
CA LEU A 225 -9.24 36.16 23.60
C LEU A 225 -7.90 36.68 24.13
N SER A 226 -7.03 35.77 24.57
CA SER A 226 -5.67 36.10 25.00
C SER A 226 -4.63 35.20 24.35
N LYS A 227 -3.35 35.55 24.51
CA LYS A 227 -2.25 34.71 24.01
C LYS A 227 -2.21 33.38 24.76
N GLU A 228 -2.40 33.45 26.07
CA GLU A 228 -2.40 32.30 26.98
C GLU A 228 -3.55 31.34 26.65
N SER A 229 -4.76 31.87 26.42
CA SER A 229 -5.91 31.05 26.05
C SER A 229 -5.71 30.35 24.69
N LEU A 230 -5.03 31.03 23.75
CA LEU A 230 -4.65 30.42 22.47
C LEU A 230 -3.54 29.39 22.64
N GLU A 231 -2.55 29.59 23.50
CA GLU A 231 -1.48 28.62 23.77
C GLU A 231 -2.04 27.32 24.36
N GLU A 232 -2.94 27.41 25.33
CA GLU A 232 -3.58 26.26 25.99
C GLU A 232 -4.62 25.55 25.11
N SER A 233 -5.08 26.19 24.03
CA SER A 233 -6.08 25.62 23.14
C SER A 233 -5.56 24.41 22.32
N PRO A 234 -6.42 23.43 21.99
CA PRO A 234 -6.02 22.19 21.33
C PRO A 234 -5.90 22.31 19.80
N TYR A 235 -5.86 23.54 19.26
CA TYR A 235 -5.84 23.77 17.82
C TYR A 235 -4.45 23.60 17.21
N ASP A 236 -4.38 23.00 16.03
CA ASP A 236 -3.14 22.83 15.26
C ASP A 236 -2.93 23.99 14.29
N ILE A 237 -4.04 24.53 13.77
CA ILE A 237 -4.06 25.59 12.78
C ILE A 237 -5.02 26.68 13.27
N ILE A 238 -4.62 27.95 13.14
CA ILE A 238 -5.47 29.10 13.40
C ILE A 238 -5.57 29.94 12.12
N ILE A 239 -6.80 30.21 11.70
CA ILE A 239 -7.13 31.07 10.57
C ILE A 239 -7.77 32.34 11.12
N SER A 240 -7.18 33.50 10.85
CA SER A 240 -7.71 34.79 11.29
C SER A 240 -7.56 35.88 10.23
N ASN A 241 -8.53 36.80 10.14
CA ASN A 241 -8.39 37.98 9.28
C ASN A 241 -7.70 39.16 9.99
N PHE A 242 -7.26 38.98 11.23
CA PHE A 242 -6.49 39.94 12.03
C PHE A 242 -5.20 39.30 12.54
N ILE A 243 -4.20 40.12 12.83
CA ILE A 243 -2.90 39.66 13.31
C ILE A 243 -3.01 39.25 14.79
N ILE A 244 -2.44 38.10 15.12
CA ILE A 244 -2.20 37.61 16.48
C ILE A 244 -0.71 37.31 16.66
N PRO A 245 -0.18 37.35 17.90
CA PRO A 245 1.20 36.95 18.17
C PRO A 245 1.47 35.50 17.71
N PRO A 246 2.73 35.14 17.41
CA PRO A 246 3.09 33.75 17.19
C PRO A 246 2.72 32.89 18.41
N ILE A 247 2.10 31.74 18.15
CA ILE A 247 1.70 30.76 19.16
C ILE A 247 2.51 29.50 18.93
N GLU A 248 3.15 29.00 20.00
CA GLU A 248 3.97 27.79 19.91
C GLU A 248 3.13 26.58 19.47
N ASN A 249 3.70 25.75 18.59
CA ASN A 249 3.07 24.55 18.01
C ASN A 249 1.78 24.78 17.21
N LYS A 250 1.50 26.02 16.78
CA LYS A 250 0.33 26.34 15.95
C LYS A 250 0.71 27.00 14.64
N ARG A 251 0.14 26.53 13.52
CA ARG A 251 0.29 27.17 12.21
C ARG A 251 -0.73 28.28 12.06
N LEU A 252 -0.27 29.46 11.64
CA LEU A 252 -1.12 30.65 11.49
C LEU A 252 -1.35 30.95 10.00
N ILE A 253 -2.61 31.15 9.61
CA ILE A 253 -3.00 31.59 8.26
C ILE A 253 -3.77 32.91 8.37
N TYR A 254 -3.18 34.00 7.87
CA TYR A 254 -3.83 35.31 7.87
C TYR A 254 -4.66 35.52 6.59
N SER A 255 -5.98 35.63 6.73
CA SER A 255 -6.93 35.59 5.61
C SER A 255 -7.34 36.96 5.06
N ASN A 256 -6.83 38.07 5.59
CA ASN A 256 -7.30 39.42 5.22
C ASN A 256 -7.16 39.75 3.72
N ASN A 257 -6.14 39.20 3.05
CA ASN A 257 -5.89 39.38 1.61
C ASN A 257 -6.02 38.06 0.83
N ILE A 258 -6.70 37.05 1.39
CA ILE A 258 -6.83 35.73 0.80
C ILE A 258 -8.30 35.48 0.54
N ASN A 259 -8.68 35.27 -0.72
CA ASN A 259 -10.05 34.87 -1.04
C ASN A 259 -10.30 33.42 -0.58
N THR A 260 -11.57 33.04 -0.44
CA THR A 260 -11.96 31.72 0.09
C THR A 260 -11.41 30.54 -0.72
N VAL A 261 -11.28 30.66 -2.05
CA VAL A 261 -10.74 29.60 -2.90
C VAL A 261 -9.26 29.38 -2.63
N SER A 262 -8.48 30.46 -2.54
CA SER A 262 -7.07 30.40 -2.17
C SER A 262 -6.88 29.85 -0.75
N LEU A 263 -7.80 30.18 0.16
CA LEU A 263 -7.77 29.65 1.53
C LEU A 263 -8.02 28.13 1.58
N ILE A 264 -8.95 27.61 0.76
CA ILE A 264 -9.16 26.17 0.58
C ILE A 264 -7.87 25.48 0.11
N SER A 265 -7.20 26.03 -0.90
CA SER A 265 -5.95 25.45 -1.41
C SER A 265 -4.84 25.44 -0.35
N LEU A 266 -4.70 26.53 0.41
CA LEU A 266 -3.70 26.63 1.47
C LEU A 266 -3.96 25.64 2.61
N LEU A 267 -5.22 25.51 3.04
CA LEU A 267 -5.57 24.58 4.10
C LEU A 267 -5.38 23.12 3.64
N ASN A 268 -5.79 22.77 2.42
CA ASN A 268 -5.57 21.41 1.90
C ASN A 268 -4.09 21.03 1.75
N ALA A 269 -3.21 21.99 1.46
CA ALA A 269 -1.76 21.73 1.45
C ALA A 269 -1.21 21.29 2.82
N MET A 270 -1.98 21.52 3.89
CA MET A 270 -1.64 21.18 5.27
C MET A 270 -2.32 19.90 5.78
N MET A 271 -3.04 19.15 4.93
CA MET A 271 -3.84 17.99 5.37
C MET A 271 -3.03 16.79 5.92
N PHE A 272 -1.70 16.84 5.76
CA PHE A 272 -0.75 15.80 6.14
C PHE A 272 0.28 16.27 7.16
N ILE A 273 0.03 17.37 7.87
CA ILE A 273 0.93 17.92 8.91
C ILE A 273 1.44 16.85 9.88
N ARG A 274 0.57 15.92 10.31
CA ARG A 274 0.91 14.85 11.26
C ARG A 274 1.82 13.76 10.69
N LEU A 275 2.05 13.74 9.38
CA LEU A 275 2.97 12.81 8.73
C LEU A 275 4.41 13.36 8.69
N ASP A 276 4.59 14.67 8.87
CA ASP A 276 5.89 15.34 8.86
C ASP A 276 6.52 15.51 10.27
N GLU A 277 5.78 15.15 11.34
CA GLU A 277 6.21 15.18 12.76
C GLU A 277 6.67 13.80 13.25
#